data_AF-A0A132MHT3-F1
#
_entry.id   AF-A0A132MHT3-F1
#
_cell.length_a   1.000
_cell.length_b   1.000
_cell.length_c   1.000
_cell.angle_alpha   90.00
_cell.angle_beta   90.00
_cell.angle_gamma   90.00
#
_symmetry.space_group_name_H-M   'P 1'
#
loop_
_entity.id
_entity.type
_entity.pdbx_description
1 polymer ?
#
loop_
_entity_poly.entity_id
_entity_poly.type
_entity_poly.pdbx_seq_one_letter_code
_entity_poly.pdbx_strand_id
1 'polypeptide(L)' 'MRLRVEGDPEHVAETVAILREHLAHALAIEEESRPYRNRNGRGVRVYLTAGLTTDDTKEDVAHDR' A
#
# COMPACT_ATOMS: atom_id res chain seq x y z
N MET A 1 -3.65 4.86 -7.33
CA MET A 1 -2.79 3.91 -8.09
C MET A 1 -3.06 2.49 -7.58
N ARG A 2 -2.97 1.45 -8.42
CA ARG A 2 -3.07 0.05 -7.97
C ARG A 2 -1.81 -0.73 -8.37
N LEU A 3 -1.13 -1.32 -7.39
CA LEU A 3 0.06 -2.16 -7.58
C LEU A 3 -0.29 -3.62 -7.29
N ARG A 4 0.25 -4.53 -8.11
CA ARG A 4 0.14 -5.98 -7.91
C ARG A 4 1.52 -6.54 -7.58
N VAL A 5 1.64 -7.22 -6.43
CA VAL A 5 2.84 -7.93 -6.01
C VAL A 5 2.50 -9.42 -5.91
N GLU A 6 3.28 -10.29 -6.55
CA GLU A 6 3.04 -11.73 -6.53
C GLU A 6 4.35 -12.51 -6.41
N GLY A 7 4.31 -13.61 -5.67
CA GLY A 7 5.51 -14.39 -5.39
C GLY A 7 5.31 -15.40 -4.27
N ASP A 8 6.43 -15.85 -3.70
CA ASP A 8 6.42 -16.67 -2.50
C ASP A 8 5.91 -15.84 -1.30
N PRO A 9 5.12 -16.43 -0.38
CA PRO A 9 4.49 -15.67 0.71
C PRO A 9 5.45 -14.84 1.56
N GLU A 10 6.62 -15.38 1.88
CA GLU A 10 7.62 -14.72 2.74
C GLU A 10 8.20 -13.48 2.05
N HIS A 11 8.64 -13.61 0.79
CA HIS A 11 9.18 -12.49 0.02
C HIS A 11 8.12 -11.41 -0.30
N VAL A 12 6.87 -11.82 -0.57
CA VAL A 12 5.79 -10.86 -0.84
C VAL A 12 5.45 -10.08 0.42
N ALA A 13 5.39 -10.73 1.59
CA ALA A 13 5.11 -10.06 2.86
C ALA A 13 6.19 -9.00 3.17
N GLU A 14 7.46 -9.33 3.00
CA GLU A 14 8.58 -8.40 3.18
C GLU A 14 8.49 -7.21 2.20
N THR A 15 8.25 -7.48 0.92
CA THR A 15 8.09 -6.43 -0.11
C THR A 15 6.93 -5.50 0.20
N VAL A 16 5.78 -6.05 0.62
CA VAL A 16 4.60 -5.25 0.99
C VAL A 16 4.88 -4.39 2.21
N ALA A 17 5.60 -4.89 3.21
CA ALA A 17 5.97 -4.11 4.40
C ALA A 17 6.82 -2.88 4.03
N ILE A 18 7.86 -3.06 3.21
CA ILE A 18 8.72 -1.97 2.71
C ILE A 18 7.89 -0.93 1.94
N LEU A 19 7.01 -1.39 1.05
CA LEU A 19 6.14 -0.49 0.28
C LEU A 19 5.20 0.30 1.18
N ARG A 20 4.62 -0.33 2.21
CA ARG A 20 3.74 0.35 3.17
C ARG A 20 4.51 1.40 3.98
N GLU A 21 5.70 1.06 4.46
CA GLU A 21 6.55 2.00 5.21
C GLU A 21 6.85 3.26 4.39
N HIS A 22 7.26 3.12 3.13
CA HIS A 22 7.62 4.27 2.30
C HIS A 22 6.42 5.06 1.77
N LEU A 23 5.26 4.45 1.58
CA LEU A 23 4.09 5.10 0.98
C LEU A 23 3.10 5.66 2.02
N ALA A 24 3.13 5.18 3.27
CA ALA A 24 2.16 5.56 4.31
C ALA A 24 2.14 7.06 4.65
N HIS A 25 3.24 7.78 4.40
CA HIS A 25 3.31 9.23 4.67
C HIS A 25 2.54 10.10 3.66
N ALA A 26 2.19 9.55 2.49
CA ALA A 26 1.56 10.31 1.41
C ALA A 26 0.23 9.69 0.94
N LEU A 27 -0.01 8.42 1.26
CA LEU A 27 -1.08 7.64 0.66
C LEU A 27 -1.75 6.74 1.69
N ALA A 28 -3.09 6.70 1.63
CA ALA A 28 -3.87 5.66 2.29
C ALA A 28 -3.77 4.40 1.43
N ILE A 29 -3.35 3.28 2.03
CA ILE A 29 -3.10 2.02 1.32
C ILE A 29 -4.08 0.96 1.80
N GLU A 30 -4.93 0.49 0.90
CA GLU A 30 -5.75 -0.69 1.09
C GLU A 30 -5.04 -1.93 0.54
N GLU A 31 -5.10 -3.03 1.28
CA GLU A 31 -4.43 -4.29 0.95
C GLU A 31 -5.47 -5.41 0.73
N GLU A 32 -5.38 -6.09 -0.41
CA GLU A 32 -6.15 -7.29 -0.69
C GLU A 32 -5.23 -8.45 -1.03
N SER A 33 -5.21 -9.48 -0.20
CA SER A 33 -4.36 -10.67 -0.36
C SER A 33 -5.17 -11.88 -0.81
N ARG A 34 -4.70 -12.57 -1.85
CA ARG A 34 -5.31 -13.80 -2.35
C ARG A 34 -4.25 -14.89 -2.56
N PRO A 35 -4.49 -16.13 -2.10
CA PRO A 35 -3.63 -17.25 -2.44
C PRO A 35 -3.72 -17.55 -3.94
N TYR A 36 -2.62 -18.00 -4.53
CA TYR A 36 -2.58 -18.55 -5.89
C TYR A 36 -1.54 -19.68 -5.97
N ARG A 37 -1.61 -20.50 -7.02
CA ARG A 37 -0.65 -21.57 -7.23
C ARG A 37 0.50 -21.07 -8.12
N ASN A 38 1.69 -20.90 -7.55
CA ASN A 38 2.92 -20.60 -8.29
C ASN A 38 3.67 -21.90 -8.67
N ARG A 39 4.89 -21.78 -9.21
CA ARG A 39 5.74 -22.93 -9.59
C ARG A 39 6.05 -23.86 -8.41
N ASN A 40 6.10 -23.33 -7.19
CA ASN A 40 6.37 -24.06 -5.95
C ASN A 40 5.08 -24.64 -5.33
N GLY A 41 3.93 -24.48 -5.98
CA GLY A 41 2.63 -24.95 -5.49
C GLY A 41 1.97 -24.04 -4.44
N ARG A 42 2.64 -22.98 -3.99
CA ARG A 42 2.15 -22.04 -2.98
C ARG A 42 2.66 -20.63 -3.26
N GLY A 43 1.77 -19.74 -3.68
CA GLY A 43 2.06 -18.31 -3.86
C GLY A 43 0.97 -17.43 -3.26
N VAL A 44 1.29 -16.16 -3.10
CA VAL A 44 0.32 -15.12 -2.72
C VAL A 44 0.40 -13.95 -3.69
N ARG A 45 -0.77 -13.42 -4.05
CA ARG A 45 -0.89 -12.19 -4.81
C ARG A 45 -1.55 -11.15 -3.92
N VAL A 46 -0.87 -10.02 -3.77
CA VAL A 46 -1.34 -8.88 -3.00
C VAL A 46 -1.60 -7.72 -3.94
N TYR A 47 -2.75 -7.07 -3.77
CA TYR A 47 -3.08 -5.82 -4.42
C TYR A 47 -2.99 -4.69 -3.40
N LEU A 48 -2.14 -3.70 -3.69
CA LEU A 48 -2.05 -2.47 -2.92
C LEU A 48 -2.75 -1.36 -3.70
N THR A 49 -3.82 -0.83 -3.15
CA THR A 49 -4.56 0.29 -3.73
C THR A 49 -4.25 1.54 -2.93
N ALA A 50 -3.55 2.49 -3.56
CA ALA A 50 -3.20 3.76 -2.96
C ALA A 50 -4.20 4.86 -3.36
N GLY A 51 -4.81 5.49 -2.36
CA GLY A 51 -5.57 6.74 -2.45
C GLY A 51 -4.80 7.90 -1.82
N LEU A 52 -5.10 9.13 -2.25
CA LEU A 52 -4.56 10.33 -1.59
C LEU A 52 -5.08 10.37 -0.15
N THR A 53 -4.20 10.60 0.82
CA THR A 53 -4.63 10.98 2.16
C THR A 53 -5.27 12.36 2.05
N THR A 54 -6.53 12.50 2.46
CA THR A 54 -7.12 13.82 2.68
C THR A 54 -6.58 14.38 3.98
N ASP A 55 -5.29 14.69 4.02
CA ASP A 55 -4.75 15.57 5.06
C ASP A 55 -4.92 17.01 4.55
N ASP A 56 -6.17 17.44 4.49
CA ASP A 56 -6.56 18.81 4.20
C ASP A 56 -6.50 19.60 5.52
N THR A 57 -5.38 19.52 6.23
CA THR A 57 -5.06 20.50 7.27
C THR A 57 -4.54 21.74 6.55
N LYS A 58 -5.46 22.46 5.90
CA LYS A 58 -5.26 23.86 5.59
C LYS A 58 -5.14 24.56 6.94
N GLU A 59 -3.91 24.88 7.34
CA GLU A 59 -3.71 25.94 8.32
C GLU A 59 -4.43 27.17 7.77
N ASP A 60 -5.53 27.52 8.43
CA ASP A 60 -6.21 28.79 8.28
C ASP A 60 -5.15 29.89 8.44
N VAL A 61 -4.79 30.53 7.34
CA VAL A 61 -4.06 31.79 7.38
C VAL A 61 -5.04 32.81 7.95
N ALA A 62 -5.07 32.89 9.28
CA ALA A 62 -5.68 33.98 10.02
C ALA A 62 -4.91 35.26 9.69
N HIS A 63 -5.28 35.90 8.59
CA HIS A 63 -5.00 37.31 8.38
C HIS A 63 -6.03 38.10 9.18
N ASP A 64 -5.71 38.34 10.46
CA ASP A 64 -6.39 39.34 11.27
C ASP A 64 -6.07 40.73 10.67
N ARG A 65 -7.13 41.49 10.40
CA ARG A 65 -7.11 42.84 9.82
C ARG A 65 -7.19 43.89 10.90
#